data_AF-A0A537IZQ5-F1
#
_entry.id   AF-A0A537IZQ5-F1
#
_cell.length_a   1.000
_cell.length_b   1.000
_cell.length_c   1.000
_cell.angle_alpha   90.00
_cell.angle_beta   90.00
_cell.angle_gamma   90.00
#
_symmetry.space_group_name_H-M   'P 1'
#
loop_
_entity.id
_entity.type
_entity.pdbx_description
1 polymer ?
#
loop_
_entity_poly.entity_id
_entity_poly.type
_entity_poly.pdbx_seq_one_letter_code
_entity_poly.pdbx_strand_id
1 'polypeptide(L)'
;MDRQFPTAQKTYVTLTDGTFCGGSLMLFNPAVIDQVQPFVERVIAARKKPWLLAQLFGWAIVLRFASGRLSIAEMVARAREVVGIDVMPVVLPRPELALDVDVGKPENLALIRAALERRK
;
A
#
# COMPACT_ATOMS: atom_id res chain seq x y z
N MET A 1 -9.39 4.57 10.19
CA MET A 1 -10.08 5.32 9.12
C MET A 1 -11.50 5.61 9.53
N ASP A 2 -12.31 4.58 9.76
CA ASP A 2 -13.77 4.64 9.94
C ASP A 2 -14.26 5.58 11.05
N ARG A 3 -13.46 5.77 12.12
CA ARG A 3 -13.80 6.72 13.20
C ARG A 3 -13.64 8.19 12.81
N GLN A 4 -12.63 8.52 12.01
CA GLN A 4 -12.33 9.92 11.64
C GLN A 4 -12.90 10.29 10.27
N PHE A 5 -12.99 9.32 9.36
CA PHE A 5 -13.42 9.49 7.98
C PHE A 5 -14.35 8.33 7.55
N PRO A 6 -15.55 8.23 8.14
CA PRO A 6 -16.46 7.08 7.94
C PRO A 6 -16.93 6.91 6.49
N THR A 7 -17.01 8.00 5.72
CA THR A 7 -17.46 7.98 4.33
C THR A 7 -16.32 7.90 3.31
N ALA A 8 -15.06 7.79 3.78
CA ALA A 8 -13.93 7.75 2.87
C ALA A 8 -13.83 6.40 2.15
N GLN A 9 -13.81 6.44 0.82
CA GLN A 9 -13.68 5.24 0.02
C GLN A 9 -12.21 4.81 -0.08
N LYS A 10 -11.85 3.71 0.58
CA LYS A 10 -10.51 3.14 0.53
C LYS A 10 -10.50 1.65 0.24
N THR A 11 -9.41 1.23 -0.40
CA THR A 11 -9.12 -0.17 -0.65
C THR A 11 -8.40 -0.72 0.56
N TYR A 12 -9.05 -1.64 1.26
CA TYR A 12 -8.48 -2.31 2.41
C TYR A 12 -7.85 -3.63 2.02
N VAL A 13 -6.81 -3.99 2.75
CA VAL A 13 -6.07 -5.25 2.63
C VAL A 13 -6.14 -5.92 3.99
N THR A 14 -6.68 -7.14 4.03
CA THR A 14 -6.73 -7.94 5.26
C THR A 14 -5.60 -8.95 5.24
N LEU A 15 -4.78 -8.89 6.29
CA LEU A 15 -3.70 -9.81 6.60
C LEU A 15 -4.00 -10.47 7.94
N THR A 16 -3.25 -11.50 8.32
CA THR A 16 -3.40 -12.13 9.64
C THR A 16 -3.13 -11.17 10.80
N ASP A 17 -2.31 -10.13 10.56
CA ASP A 17 -1.96 -9.10 11.54
C ASP A 17 -3.02 -7.99 11.68
N GLY A 18 -4.06 -8.01 10.83
CA GLY A 18 -5.15 -7.03 10.84
C GLY A 18 -5.54 -6.53 9.46
N THR A 19 -6.40 -5.51 9.45
CA THR A 19 -6.87 -4.86 8.22
C THR A 19 -6.23 -3.49 8.08
N PHE A 20 -5.61 -3.25 6.93
CA PHE A 20 -4.81 -2.08 6.65
C PHE A 20 -5.30 -1.38 5.39
N CYS A 21 -4.96 -0.10 5.26
CA CYS A 21 -5.13 0.67 4.03
C CYS A 21 -3.76 1.22 3.62
N GLY A 22 -3.51 1.29 2.32
CA GLY A 22 -2.30 1.94 1.79
C GLY A 22 -2.27 3.43 2.17
N GLY A 23 -1.09 3.90 2.58
CA GLY A 23 -0.77 5.31 2.75
C GLY A 23 -0.19 5.93 1.48
N SER A 24 -0.09 7.26 1.48
CA SER A 24 0.51 8.04 0.38
C SER A 24 1.96 8.46 0.65
N LEU A 25 2.61 7.87 1.67
CA LEU A 25 4.00 8.15 2.05
C LEU A 25 4.88 6.92 1.86
N MET A 26 6.08 7.17 1.35
CA MET A 26 7.14 6.18 1.23
C MET A 26 8.47 6.84 1.60
N LEU A 27 9.27 6.13 2.38
CA LEU A 27 10.65 6.51 2.70
C LEU A 27 11.58 5.49 2.05
N PHE A 28 12.63 5.95 1.40
CA PHE A 28 13.64 5.09 0.80
C PHE A 28 15.03 5.71 0.93
N ASN A 29 16.05 4.85 0.98
CA ASN A 29 17.44 5.29 0.92
C ASN A 29 17.83 5.52 -0.55
N PRO A 30 18.25 6.72 -0.97
CA PRO A 30 18.62 6.99 -2.36
C PRO A 30 19.73 6.07 -2.90
N ALA A 31 20.59 5.52 -2.04
CA ALA A 31 21.65 4.61 -2.45
C ALA A 31 21.15 3.30 -3.09
N VAL A 32 19.86 2.95 -2.93
CA VAL A 32 19.29 1.72 -3.50
C VAL A 32 18.62 1.92 -4.86
N ILE A 33 18.52 3.16 -5.38
CA ILE A 33 17.74 3.49 -6.59
C ILE A 33 18.16 2.65 -7.79
N ASP A 34 19.46 2.63 -8.11
CA ASP A 34 19.98 1.92 -9.29
C ASP A 34 19.71 0.41 -9.21
N GLN A 35 19.75 -0.15 -8.00
CA GLN A 35 19.47 -1.56 -7.76
C GLN A 35 17.99 -1.89 -7.96
N VAL A 36 17.07 -1.03 -7.48
CA VAL A 36 15.63 -1.33 -7.49
C VAL A 36 14.92 -0.87 -8.76
N GLN A 37 15.49 0.09 -9.49
CA GLN A 37 14.88 0.68 -10.68
C GLN A 37 14.36 -0.36 -11.68
N PRO A 38 15.14 -1.39 -12.10
CA PRO A 38 14.66 -2.37 -13.07
C PRO A 38 13.47 -3.20 -12.57
N PHE A 39 13.36 -3.42 -11.25
CA PHE A 39 12.21 -4.09 -10.66
C PHE A 39 10.99 -3.17 -10.60
N VAL A 40 11.18 -1.93 -10.14
CA VAL A 40 10.11 -0.93 -10.02
C VAL A 40 9.49 -0.63 -11.39
N GLU A 41 10.30 -0.49 -12.45
CA GLU A 41 9.80 -0.27 -13.80
C GLU A 41 8.90 -1.42 -14.28
N ARG A 42 9.28 -2.68 -14.01
CA ARG A 42 8.45 -3.85 -14.31
C ARG A 42 7.14 -3.85 -13.53
N VAL A 43 7.16 -3.49 -12.26
CA VAL A 43 5.95 -3.37 -11.43
C VAL A 43 5.02 -2.28 -11.96
N ILE A 44 5.55 -1.11 -12.31
CA ILE A 44 4.77 0.00 -12.86
C ILE A 44 4.12 -0.40 -14.19
N ALA A 45 4.89 -1.04 -15.08
CA ALA A 45 4.36 -1.54 -16.36
C ALA A 45 3.27 -2.62 -16.16
N ALA A 46 3.41 -3.44 -15.13
CA ALA A 46 2.44 -4.49 -14.76
C ALA A 46 1.26 -3.99 -13.91
N ARG A 47 1.23 -2.71 -13.46
CA ARG A 47 0.28 -2.23 -12.43
C ARG A 47 -1.20 -2.45 -12.74
N LYS A 48 -1.57 -2.51 -14.03
CA LYS A 48 -2.95 -2.76 -14.49
C LYS A 48 -3.22 -4.22 -14.86
N LYS A 49 -2.27 -5.12 -14.62
CA LYS A 49 -2.29 -6.54 -15.02
C LYS A 49 -1.98 -7.42 -13.80
N PRO A 50 -2.99 -7.77 -12.99
CA PRO A 50 -2.80 -8.48 -11.72
C PRO A 50 -2.01 -9.79 -11.85
N TRP A 51 -2.16 -10.53 -12.94
CA TRP A 51 -1.41 -11.78 -13.19
C TRP A 51 0.09 -11.55 -13.38
N LEU A 52 0.51 -10.42 -13.98
CA LEU A 52 1.93 -10.08 -14.12
C LEU A 52 2.53 -9.68 -12.77
N LEU A 53 1.77 -8.94 -11.95
CA LEU A 53 2.19 -8.65 -10.57
C LEU A 53 2.32 -9.94 -9.77
N ALA A 54 1.37 -10.88 -9.91
CA ALA A 54 1.43 -12.19 -9.27
C ALA A 54 2.68 -12.98 -9.70
N GLN A 55 3.08 -12.91 -10.96
CA GLN A 55 4.30 -13.53 -11.45
C GLN A 55 5.57 -12.88 -10.85
N LEU A 56 5.61 -11.55 -10.74
CA LEU A 56 6.73 -10.83 -10.14
C LEU A 56 6.90 -11.15 -8.65
N PHE A 57 5.79 -11.13 -7.90
CA PHE A 57 5.80 -11.37 -6.45
C PHE A 57 5.63 -12.84 -6.07
N GLY A 58 5.37 -13.74 -7.00
CA GLY A 58 5.19 -15.17 -6.78
C GLY A 58 3.77 -15.58 -6.40
N TRP A 59 3.26 -16.64 -7.05
CA TRP A 59 1.91 -17.17 -6.86
C TRP A 59 1.64 -17.65 -5.43
N ALA A 60 2.64 -18.15 -4.71
CA ALA A 60 2.48 -18.60 -3.34
C ALA A 60 1.97 -17.49 -2.40
N ILE A 61 2.52 -16.27 -2.54
CA ILE A 61 2.08 -15.12 -1.72
C ILE A 61 0.68 -14.66 -2.11
N VAL A 62 0.35 -14.68 -3.41
CA VAL A 62 -1.00 -14.33 -3.88
C VAL A 62 -2.04 -15.33 -3.37
N LEU A 63 -1.74 -16.63 -3.36
CA LEU A 63 -2.64 -17.65 -2.82
C LEU A 63 -2.81 -17.53 -1.29
N ARG A 64 -1.74 -17.19 -0.56
CA ARG A 64 -1.84 -16.91 0.88
C ARG A 64 -2.66 -15.65 1.15
N PHE A 65 -2.48 -14.61 0.35
CA PHE A 65 -3.27 -13.38 0.43
C PHE A 65 -4.75 -13.67 0.15
N ALA A 66 -5.05 -14.34 -0.96
CA ALA A 66 -6.42 -14.68 -1.36
C ALA A 66 -7.12 -15.62 -0.35
N SER A 67 -6.36 -16.45 0.37
CA SER A 67 -6.89 -17.29 1.44
C SER A 67 -6.94 -16.62 2.81
N GLY A 68 -6.57 -15.34 2.91
CA GLY A 68 -6.58 -14.58 4.17
C GLY A 68 -5.53 -15.03 5.19
N ARG A 69 -4.49 -15.74 4.74
CA ARG A 69 -3.44 -16.35 5.57
C ARG A 69 -2.08 -15.68 5.42
N LEU A 70 -2.00 -14.57 4.70
CA LEU A 70 -0.77 -13.82 4.54
C LEU A 70 -0.54 -12.90 5.74
N SER A 71 0.64 -12.97 6.32
CA SER A 71 1.13 -12.05 7.34
C SER A 71 2.01 -10.94 6.75
N ILE A 72 2.17 -9.85 7.50
CA ILE A 72 3.14 -8.78 7.23
C ILE A 72 4.55 -9.35 7.14
N ALA A 73 4.91 -10.28 8.03
CA ALA A 73 6.24 -10.89 8.06
C ALA A 73 6.54 -11.65 6.77
N GLU A 74 5.60 -12.47 6.28
CA GLU A 74 5.74 -13.20 5.01
C GLU A 74 5.79 -12.25 3.81
N MET A 75 4.98 -11.19 3.82
CA MET A 75 5.01 -10.15 2.78
C MET A 75 6.37 -9.45 2.73
N VAL A 76 6.93 -9.08 3.88
CA VAL A 76 8.26 -8.45 3.99
C VAL A 76 9.35 -9.41 3.52
N ALA A 77 9.33 -10.67 3.97
CA ALA A 77 10.29 -11.67 3.54
C ALA A 77 10.29 -11.84 2.02
N ARG A 78 9.10 -11.92 1.40
CA ARG A 78 9.00 -12.00 -0.06
C ARG A 78 9.49 -10.74 -0.76
N ALA A 79 9.11 -9.56 -0.26
CA ALA A 79 9.55 -8.30 -0.85
C ALA A 79 11.09 -8.19 -0.83
N ARG A 80 11.73 -8.58 0.28
CA ARG A 80 13.19 -8.63 0.39
C ARG A 80 13.81 -9.61 -0.61
N GLU A 81 13.26 -10.80 -0.75
CA GLU A 81 13.73 -11.81 -1.69
C GLU A 81 13.64 -11.33 -3.16
N VAL A 82 12.52 -10.70 -3.53
CA VAL A 82 12.25 -10.31 -4.92
C VAL A 82 12.95 -9.01 -5.32
N VAL A 83 13.03 -8.04 -4.40
CA VAL A 83 13.60 -6.71 -4.67
C VAL A 83 15.10 -6.67 -4.35
N GLY A 84 15.58 -7.53 -3.44
CA GLY A 84 16.98 -7.60 -3.04
C GLY A 84 17.42 -6.50 -2.08
N ILE A 85 16.48 -5.78 -1.45
CA ILE A 85 16.74 -4.74 -0.45
C ILE A 85 15.87 -4.94 0.79
N ASP A 86 16.25 -4.30 1.89
CA ASP A 86 15.38 -4.22 3.06
C ASP A 86 14.14 -3.38 2.79
N VAL A 87 12.98 -4.02 2.93
CA VAL A 87 11.66 -3.39 2.87
C VAL A 87 10.97 -3.59 4.21
N MET A 88 10.22 -2.58 4.67
CA MET A 88 9.42 -2.65 5.89
C MET A 88 8.16 -1.78 5.75
N PRO A 89 6.96 -2.30 6.05
CA PRO A 89 5.78 -1.47 6.18
C PRO A 89 5.84 -0.65 7.47
N VAL A 90 5.36 0.59 7.41
CA VAL A 90 5.20 1.45 8.59
C VAL A 90 3.71 1.53 8.92
N VAL A 91 3.29 0.85 9.99
CA VAL A 91 1.90 0.87 10.46
C VAL A 91 1.70 2.11 11.32
N LEU A 92 0.85 3.03 10.87
CA LEU A 92 0.57 4.29 11.57
C LEU A 92 -0.92 4.42 11.93
N PRO A 93 -1.28 4.82 13.16
CA PRO A 93 -2.65 5.12 13.54
C PRO A 93 -3.09 6.53 13.05
N ARG A 94 -2.71 6.89 11.82
CA ARG A 94 -2.90 8.23 11.22
C ARG A 94 -3.66 8.10 9.90
N PRO A 95 -5.01 8.00 9.94
CA PRO A 95 -5.81 7.75 8.74
C PRO A 95 -5.72 8.87 7.69
N GLU A 96 -5.36 10.09 8.09
CA GLU A 96 -5.15 11.20 7.16
C GLU A 96 -4.03 10.93 6.14
N LEU A 97 -3.03 10.10 6.48
CA LEU A 97 -1.94 9.73 5.58
C LEU A 97 -2.38 8.77 4.48
N ALA A 98 -3.53 8.13 4.68
CA ALA A 98 -4.15 7.27 3.69
C ALA A 98 -5.14 8.04 2.81
N LEU A 99 -5.46 9.30 3.08
CA LEU A 99 -6.37 10.10 2.25
C LEU A 99 -5.64 10.80 1.10
N ASP A 100 -6.26 10.80 -0.07
CA ASP A 100 -5.80 11.48 -1.28
C ASP A 100 -6.99 12.00 -2.08
N VAL A 101 -6.71 12.99 -2.94
CA VAL A 101 -7.69 13.57 -3.86
C VAL A 101 -7.53 12.89 -5.21
N ASP A 102 -8.54 12.11 -5.59
CA ASP A 102 -8.62 11.41 -6.87
C ASP A 102 -9.88 11.86 -7.61
N VAL A 103 -9.80 12.01 -8.93
CA VAL A 103 -10.96 12.29 -9.80
C VAL A 103 -12.04 11.21 -9.63
N GLY A 104 -11.65 9.96 -9.38
CA GLY A 104 -12.57 8.86 -9.13
C GLY A 104 -13.22 8.87 -7.74
N LYS A 105 -12.81 9.77 -6.82
CA LYS A 105 -13.31 9.88 -5.44
C LYS A 105 -13.44 11.34 -5.01
N PRO A 106 -14.26 12.15 -5.70
CA PRO A 106 -14.39 13.58 -5.43
C PRO A 106 -14.86 13.88 -3.99
N GLU A 107 -15.58 12.97 -3.34
CA GLU A 107 -16.03 13.09 -1.96
C GLU A 107 -14.88 13.17 -0.94
N ASN A 108 -13.71 12.59 -1.25
CA ASN A 108 -12.54 12.66 -0.38
C ASN A 108 -12.07 14.11 -0.23
N LEU A 109 -12.24 14.96 -1.25
CA LEU A 109 -11.86 16.36 -1.19
C LEU A 109 -12.66 17.12 -0.12
N ALA A 110 -13.97 16.85 -0.02
CA ALA A 110 -14.82 17.47 0.98
C ALA A 110 -14.40 17.07 2.41
N LEU A 111 -14.07 15.79 2.62
CA LEU A 111 -13.57 15.27 3.89
C LEU A 111 -12.23 15.90 4.29
N ILE A 112 -11.29 15.99 3.35
CA ILE A 112 -9.97 16.60 3.57
C ILE A 112 -10.12 18.08 3.93
N ARG A 113 -10.94 18.85 3.19
CA ARG A 113 -11.20 20.26 3.50
C ARG A 113 -11.77 20.45 4.90
N ALA A 114 -12.81 19.69 5.26
CA ALA A 114 -13.44 19.77 6.57
C ALA A 114 -12.49 19.38 7.72
N ALA A 115 -11.53 18.48 7.47
CA ALA A 115 -10.52 18.10 8.46
C ALA A 115 -9.41 19.14 8.63
N LEU A 116 -9.00 19.81 7.55
CA LEU A 116 -8.01 20.90 7.59
C LEU A 116 -8.58 22.16 8.26
N GLU A 117 -9.84 22.50 8.01
CA GLU A 117 -10.52 23.63 8.65
C GLU A 117 -10.66 23.44 10.16
N ARG A 118 -10.95 22.22 10.63
CA ARG A 118 -11.03 21.88 12.06
C ARG A 118 -9.68 21.91 12.80
N ARG A 119 -8.56 22.01 12.08
CA ARG A 119 -7.21 22.11 12.66
C ARG A 119 -6.71 23.56 12.78
N LYS A 120 -7.47 24.54 12.28
CA LYS A 120 -7.22 25.96 12.55
C LYS A 120 -7.69 26.32 13.94
#